data_AF-A0A182P1Y5-F1
#
_entry.id   AF-A0A182P1Y5-F1
#
_cell.length_a   1.000
_cell.length_b   1.000
_cell.length_c   1.000
_cell.angle_alpha   90.00
_cell.angle_beta   90.00
_cell.angle_gamma   90.00
#
_symmetry.space_group_name_H-M   'P 1'
#
loop_
_entity.id
_entity.type
_entity.pdbx_description
1 polymer ?
#
loop_
_entity_poly.entity_id
_entity_poly.type
_entity_poly.pdbx_seq_one_letter_code
_entity_poly.pdbx_strand_id
1 'polypeptide(L)'
;MIPFYPSLQPSVAYNFWFSVDESYDDDEEVNTLEAEHTEWLNRITLIGQDLTPIGKSSNEQHMENMDTEDEDANDESDDSDNSDDDDDDMDDMNNTRGNLPDEITVVTGGYMGDELQPADTL
;
A
#
# COMPACT_ATOMS: atom_id res chain seq x y z
N MET A 1 -55.58 24.57 30.98
CA MET A 1 -54.23 24.52 30.38
C MET A 1 -53.69 23.12 30.58
N ILE A 2 -53.22 22.46 29.52
CA ILE A 2 -52.57 21.15 29.63
C ILE A 2 -51.07 21.40 29.85
N PRO A 3 -50.43 20.81 30.87
CA PRO A 3 -49.00 20.97 31.09
C PRO A 3 -48.22 20.32 29.93
N PHE A 4 -47.20 21.03 29.45
CA PHE A 4 -46.30 20.52 28.43
C PHE A 4 -45.23 19.66 29.11
N TYR A 5 -45.18 18.37 28.78
CA TYR A 5 -44.17 17.46 29.31
C TYR A 5 -43.04 17.30 28.28
N PRO A 6 -41.79 17.14 28.74
CA PRO A 6 -40.67 16.85 27.85
C PRO A 6 -40.82 15.46 27.21
N SER A 7 -40.19 15.28 26.05
CA SER A 7 -40.11 13.99 25.36
C SER A 7 -39.26 13.01 26.18
N LEU A 8 -39.73 11.77 26.31
CA LEU A 8 -39.01 10.65 26.93
C LEU A 8 -38.32 9.74 25.91
N GLN A 9 -38.34 10.13 24.64
CA GLN A 9 -37.71 9.35 23.58
C GLN A 9 -36.19 9.54 23.63
N PRO A 10 -35.40 8.47 23.38
CA PRO A 10 -33.96 8.57 23.29
C PRO A 10 -33.55 9.47 22.11
N SER A 11 -32.37 10.10 22.23
CA SER A 11 -31.79 10.91 21.15
C SER A 11 -31.49 10.04 19.92
N VAL A 12 -31.85 10.55 18.74
CA VAL A 12 -31.57 9.90 17.45
C VAL A 12 -30.09 9.97 17.08
N ALA A 13 -29.35 10.92 17.64
CA ALA A 13 -27.90 11.01 17.48
C ALA A 13 -27.30 10.99 18.87
N TYR A 14 -27.03 9.77 19.37
CA TYR A 14 -26.41 9.59 20.66
C TYR A 14 -24.98 9.10 20.45
N ASN A 15 -24.03 9.75 21.12
CA ASN A 15 -22.60 9.56 20.90
C ASN A 15 -22.09 8.12 21.12
N PHE A 16 -22.89 7.23 21.74
CA PHE A 16 -22.52 5.82 21.88
C PHE A 16 -22.57 5.03 20.55
N TRP A 17 -23.40 5.44 19.60
CA TRP A 17 -23.57 4.74 18.32
C TRP A 17 -23.41 5.68 17.12
N PHE A 18 -23.14 6.96 17.38
CA PHE A 18 -22.90 7.98 16.38
C PHE A 18 -21.77 8.89 16.86
N SER A 19 -20.54 8.40 16.72
CA SER A 19 -19.31 9.13 17.03
C SER A 19 -18.84 9.84 15.76
N VAL A 20 -19.19 11.12 15.63
CA VAL A 20 -18.76 11.95 14.48
C VAL A 20 -17.45 12.67 14.74
N ASP A 21 -17.13 12.88 16.01
CA ASP A 21 -15.98 13.69 16.47
C ASP A 21 -15.06 12.83 17.33
N GLU A 22 -14.65 11.68 16.78
CA GLU A 22 -13.48 11.00 17.31
C GLU A 22 -12.27 11.73 16.73
N SER A 23 -11.56 12.47 17.57
CA SER A 23 -10.35 13.17 17.17
C SER A 23 -9.27 12.13 16.86
N TYR A 24 -9.21 11.70 15.61
CA TYR A 24 -8.14 10.86 15.09
C TYR A 24 -6.94 11.75 14.73
N ASP A 25 -5.74 11.21 14.91
CA ASP A 25 -4.54 11.83 14.40
C ASP A 25 -4.33 11.35 12.96
N ASP A 26 -4.84 12.13 12.00
CA ASP A 26 -4.78 11.81 10.58
C ASP A 26 -3.34 11.59 10.09
N ASP A 27 -2.37 12.32 10.67
CA ASP A 27 -0.96 12.19 10.30
C ASP A 27 -0.39 10.84 10.77
N GLU A 28 -0.79 10.36 11.95
CA GLU A 28 -0.40 9.03 12.43
C GLU A 28 -1.00 7.92 11.56
N GLU A 29 -2.28 8.01 11.21
CA GLU A 29 -2.94 7.04 10.33
C GLU A 29 -2.24 6.96 8.97
N VAL A 30 -1.99 8.11 8.33
CA VAL A 30 -1.31 8.16 7.03
C VAL A 30 0.09 7.55 7.12
N ASN A 31 0.88 7.93 8.13
CA ASN A 31 2.22 7.39 8.31
C ASN A 31 2.21 5.86 8.48
N THR A 32 1.25 5.31 9.22
CA THR A 32 1.14 3.85 9.39
C THR A 32 0.83 3.16 8.07
N LEU A 33 -0.11 3.67 7.28
CA LEU A 33 -0.47 3.12 5.97
C LEU A 33 0.71 3.18 4.99
N GLU A 34 1.45 4.28 4.96
CA GLU A 34 2.62 4.44 4.10
C GLU A 34 3.76 3.49 4.50
N ALA A 35 3.97 3.29 5.80
CA ALA A 35 4.97 2.35 6.30
C ALA A 35 4.62 0.90 5.92
N GLU A 36 3.37 0.48 6.12
CA GLU A 36 2.89 -0.85 5.72
C GLU A 36 3.05 -1.08 4.22
N HIS A 37 2.70 -0.07 3.39
CA HIS A 37 2.86 -0.15 1.95
C HIS A 37 4.34 -0.30 1.55
N THR A 38 5.22 0.47 2.18
CA THR A 38 6.67 0.39 1.94
C THR A 38 7.23 -0.98 2.33
N GLU A 39 6.79 -1.52 3.48
CA GLU A 39 7.16 -2.88 3.90
C GLU A 39 6.67 -3.94 2.92
N TRP A 40 5.45 -3.80 2.40
CA TRP A 40 4.90 -4.71 1.40
C TRP A 40 5.72 -4.70 0.10
N LEU A 41 6.10 -3.54 -0.41
CA LEU A 41 6.98 -3.42 -1.58
C LEU A 41 8.35 -4.05 -1.32
N ASN A 42 8.94 -3.79 -0.14
CA ASN A 42 10.20 -4.42 0.25
C ASN A 42 10.09 -5.94 0.31
N ARG A 43 8.99 -6.48 0.82
CA ARG A 43 8.78 -7.93 0.81
C ARG A 43 8.76 -8.47 -0.60
N ILE A 44 8.09 -7.79 -1.53
CA ILE A 44 8.03 -8.20 -2.95
C ILE A 44 9.41 -8.22 -3.60
N THR A 45 10.24 -7.19 -3.37
CA THR A 45 11.58 -7.11 -3.96
C THR A 45 12.51 -8.19 -3.42
N LEU A 46 12.32 -8.61 -2.17
CA LEU A 46 13.13 -9.63 -1.52
C LEU A 46 12.65 -11.06 -1.82
N ILE A 47 11.50 -11.25 -2.51
CA ILE A 47 11.00 -12.59 -2.82
C ILE A 47 12.02 -13.32 -3.67
N GLY A 48 12.54 -14.43 -3.14
CA GLY A 48 13.41 -15.32 -3.89
C GLY A 48 14.87 -14.92 -3.95
N GLN A 49 15.28 -13.83 -3.27
CA GLN A 49 16.67 -13.38 -3.32
C GLN A 49 17.66 -14.39 -2.73
N ASP A 50 17.21 -15.19 -1.75
CA ASP A 50 18.01 -16.17 -1.03
C ASP A 50 18.01 -17.55 -1.69
N LEU A 51 17.21 -17.73 -2.74
CA LEU A 51 17.17 -18.98 -3.49
C LEU A 51 18.36 -19.09 -4.44
N THR A 52 19.22 -20.08 -4.19
CA THR A 52 20.26 -20.46 -5.14
C THR A 52 19.62 -21.08 -6.39
N PRO A 53 19.91 -20.58 -7.61
CA PRO A 53 19.37 -21.14 -8.85
C PRO A 53 19.73 -22.62 -9.04
N ILE A 54 18.84 -23.37 -9.70
CA ILE A 54 19.10 -24.78 -10.03
C ILE A 54 20.36 -24.88 -10.90
N GLY A 55 21.30 -25.73 -10.47
CA GLY A 55 22.57 -25.95 -11.17
C GLY A 55 23.71 -25.03 -10.72
N LYS A 56 23.45 -24.05 -9.84
CA LYS A 56 24.48 -23.30 -9.13
C LYS A 56 24.68 -23.90 -7.73
N SER A 57 25.93 -24.02 -7.31
CA SER A 57 26.24 -24.42 -5.94
C SER A 57 26.42 -23.17 -5.08
N SER A 58 25.93 -23.16 -3.84
CA SER A 58 26.06 -22.00 -2.94
C SER A 58 27.53 -21.60 -2.68
N ASN A 59 28.49 -22.50 -2.97
CA ASN A 59 29.92 -22.24 -2.86
C ASN A 59 30.47 -21.34 -3.99
N GLU A 60 29.80 -21.30 -5.15
CA GLU A 60 30.21 -20.52 -6.33
C GLU A 60 29.86 -19.02 -6.16
N GLN A 61 28.73 -18.72 -5.50
CA GLN A 61 28.33 -17.34 -5.17
C GLN A 61 29.28 -16.63 -4.18
N HIS A 62 30.04 -17.38 -3.38
CA HIS A 62 31.04 -16.79 -2.48
C HIS A 62 32.38 -16.52 -3.17
N MET A 63 32.62 -17.12 -4.35
CA MET A 63 33.85 -16.92 -5.12
C MET A 63 33.74 -15.81 -6.17
N GLU A 64 32.53 -15.51 -6.67
CA GLU A 64 32.29 -14.45 -7.67
C GLU A 64 32.58 -13.04 -7.12
N ASN A 65 32.52 -12.86 -5.80
CA ASN A 65 32.82 -11.59 -5.11
C ASN A 65 34.33 -11.37 -4.89
N MET A 66 35.19 -12.31 -5.32
CA MET A 66 36.63 -12.28 -5.09
C MET A 66 37.43 -11.91 -6.36
N ASP A 67 36.77 -11.65 -7.50
CA ASP A 67 37.40 -11.48 -8.81
C ASP A 67 37.08 -10.12 -9.49
N THR A 68 36.63 -9.11 -8.73
CA THR A 68 36.29 -7.77 -9.29
C THR A 68 37.37 -6.70 -9.02
N GLU A 69 38.63 -7.09 -8.87
CA GLU A 69 39.77 -6.15 -8.84
C GLU A 69 40.38 -5.92 -10.24
N ASP A 70 39.58 -6.01 -11.32
CA ASP A 70 40.04 -5.52 -12.63
C ASP A 70 39.72 -4.02 -12.74
N GLU A 71 40.71 -3.22 -12.34
CA GLU A 71 40.80 -1.81 -12.68
C GLU A 71 40.85 -1.66 -14.20
N ASP A 72 39.72 -1.34 -14.85
CA ASP A 72 39.76 -0.63 -16.13
C ASP A 72 39.14 0.75 -15.98
N ALA A 73 40.04 1.73 -15.92
CA ALA A 73 39.77 3.14 -15.99
C ALA A 73 39.35 3.52 -17.43
N ASN A 74 38.55 4.59 -17.54
CA ASN A 74 38.15 5.30 -18.76
C ASN A 74 36.87 4.75 -19.43
N ASP A 75 35.74 5.46 -19.39
CA ASP A 75 35.55 6.65 -20.23
C ASP A 75 34.44 7.54 -19.66
N GLU A 76 34.78 8.77 -19.28
CA GLU A 76 33.80 9.82 -19.00
C GLU A 76 33.21 10.30 -20.33
N SER A 77 32.16 9.60 -20.79
CA SER A 77 31.24 10.15 -21.78
C SER A 77 30.15 10.92 -21.04
N ASP A 78 30.41 12.21 -20.82
CA ASP A 78 29.39 13.25 -20.60
C ASP A 78 28.51 13.33 -21.86
N ASP A 79 27.49 12.46 -21.93
CA ASP A 79 26.38 12.61 -22.86
C ASP A 79 25.22 13.25 -22.10
N SER A 80 25.36 14.57 -21.92
CA SER A 80 24.30 15.43 -21.42
C SER A 80 23.20 15.54 -22.49
N ASP A 81 22.39 14.48 -22.61
CA ASP A 81 21.16 14.49 -23.41
C ASP A 81 20.07 15.24 -22.64
N ASN A 82 20.13 16.57 -22.72
CA ASN A 82 19.06 17.46 -22.33
C ASN A 82 17.93 17.39 -23.37
N SER A 83 17.22 16.27 -23.38
CA SER A 83 15.94 16.09 -24.06
C SER A 83 14.84 16.73 -23.22
N ASP A 84 14.76 18.05 -23.28
CA ASP A 84 13.57 18.83 -22.96
C ASP A 84 12.53 18.51 -24.05
N ASP A 85 11.79 17.41 -23.89
CA ASP A 85 10.62 17.10 -24.72
C ASP A 85 9.39 17.39 -23.87
N ASP A 86 8.81 18.54 -24.18
CA ASP A 86 7.72 19.23 -23.54
C ASP A 86 6.56 18.31 -23.07
N ASP A 87 6.15 18.56 -21.83
CA ASP A 87 4.92 18.12 -21.18
C ASP A 87 3.65 18.53 -21.96
N ASP A 88 3.12 17.69 -22.87
CA ASP A 88 1.82 17.98 -23.50
C ASP A 88 0.82 16.80 -23.62
N ASP A 89 1.09 15.63 -23.02
CA ASP A 89 0.19 14.45 -23.14
C ASP A 89 -0.68 14.15 -21.90
N MET A 90 -0.82 15.08 -20.95
CA MET A 90 -1.64 14.88 -19.73
C MET A 90 -3.14 15.19 -19.91
N ASP A 91 -3.58 15.67 -21.07
CA ASP A 91 -4.97 16.07 -21.30
C ASP A 91 -5.95 14.92 -21.61
N ASP A 92 -5.47 13.68 -21.85
CA ASP A 92 -6.34 12.56 -22.25
C ASP A 92 -6.81 11.66 -21.07
N MET A 93 -6.37 11.93 -19.84
CA MET A 93 -6.78 11.17 -18.64
C MET A 93 -8.16 11.57 -18.07
N ASN A 94 -8.89 12.48 -18.71
CA ASN A 94 -10.20 12.93 -18.22
C ASN A 94 -11.41 12.32 -18.95
N ASN A 95 -11.22 11.55 -20.02
CA ASN A 95 -12.34 11.00 -20.80
C ASN A 95 -12.95 9.72 -20.21
N THR A 96 -12.34 9.10 -19.20
CA THR A 96 -12.84 7.87 -18.55
C THR A 96 -13.66 8.12 -17.28
N ARG A 97 -13.65 9.34 -16.73
CA ARG A 97 -14.44 9.69 -15.53
C ARG A 97 -15.94 9.87 -15.81
N GLY A 98 -16.35 9.97 -17.08
CA GLY A 98 -17.75 10.19 -17.48
C GLY A 98 -18.57 8.92 -17.79
N ASN A 99 -17.99 7.72 -17.72
CA ASN A 99 -18.67 6.48 -18.14
C ASN A 99 -18.64 5.35 -17.09
N LEU A 100 -18.52 5.67 -15.81
CA LEU A 100 -18.78 4.69 -14.75
C LEU A 100 -20.29 4.68 -14.46
N PRO A 101 -20.98 3.52 -14.51
CA PRO A 101 -22.33 3.44 -13.99
C PRO A 101 -22.28 3.66 -12.48
N ASP A 102 -22.95 4.71 -12.00
CA ASP A 102 -23.27 4.90 -10.59
C ASP A 102 -24.16 3.73 -10.13
N GLU A 103 -23.56 2.63 -9.69
CA GLU A 103 -24.29 1.60 -8.95
C GLU A 103 -23.36 0.90 -7.97
N ILE A 104 -23.45 1.33 -6.71
CA ILE A 104 -22.95 0.57 -5.56
C ILE A 104 -23.81 -0.69 -5.47
N THR A 105 -23.41 -1.77 -6.14
CA THR A 105 -23.93 -3.10 -5.86
C THR A 105 -23.19 -3.65 -4.65
N VAL A 106 -23.83 -3.55 -3.48
CA VAL A 106 -23.53 -4.39 -2.32
C VAL A 106 -23.63 -5.84 -2.75
N VAL A 107 -22.50 -6.48 -3.07
CA VAL A 107 -22.42 -7.94 -3.11
C VAL A 107 -21.97 -8.40 -1.73
N THR A 108 -22.98 -8.74 -0.94
CA THR A 108 -22.89 -9.60 0.22
C THR A 108 -22.19 -10.92 -0.16
N GLY A 109 -21.10 -11.25 0.54
CA GLY A 109 -20.67 -12.64 0.73
C GLY A 109 -19.25 -12.96 0.26
N GLY A 110 -18.38 -13.30 1.22
CA GLY A 110 -17.17 -14.07 0.92
C GLY A 110 -15.90 -13.81 1.73
N TYR A 111 -15.97 -13.32 2.99
CA TYR A 111 -14.80 -13.41 3.87
C TYR A 111 -14.71 -14.85 4.41
N MET A 112 -13.88 -15.69 3.79
CA MET A 112 -13.29 -16.82 4.49
C MET A 112 -12.10 -16.25 5.26
N GLY A 113 -12.36 -15.73 6.47
CA GLY A 113 -11.29 -15.39 7.39
C GLY A 113 -10.63 -16.69 7.84
N ASP A 114 -9.32 -16.81 7.63
CA ASP A 114 -8.51 -17.79 8.35
C ASP A 114 -8.53 -17.38 9.82
N GLU A 115 -9.44 -17.99 10.57
CA GLU A 115 -9.47 -17.93 12.02
C GLU A 115 -8.25 -18.68 12.55
N LEU A 116 -7.26 -17.92 13.03
CA LEU A 116 -6.11 -18.46 13.76
C LEU A 116 -6.62 -19.26 14.96
N GLN A 117 -6.45 -20.58 14.91
CA GLN A 117 -6.80 -21.43 16.05
C GLN A 117 -5.79 -21.20 17.19
N PRO A 118 -6.25 -20.99 18.44
CA PRO A 118 -5.40 -20.72 19.60
C PRO A 118 -4.67 -21.96 20.13
N ALA A 119 -4.35 -22.94 19.28
CA ALA A 119 -3.80 -24.23 19.69
C ALA A 119 -2.33 -24.47 19.26
N ASP A 120 -1.75 -23.64 18.40
CA ASP A 120 -0.36 -23.83 17.94
C ASP A 120 0.67 -23.00 18.74
N THR A 121 0.50 -22.99 20.07
CA THR A 121 1.59 -22.65 20.99
C THR A 121 1.78 -23.79 21.98
N LEU A 122 2.63 -24.75 21.62
CA LEU A 122 3.58 -25.46 22.50
C LEU A 122 4.51 -26.38 21.70
#